data_AF-Q1GTD9-F1
#
_entry.id   AF-Q1GTD9-F1
#
_cell.length_a   1.000
_cell.length_b   1.000
_cell.length_c   1.000
_cell.angle_alpha   90.00
_cell.angle_beta   90.00
_cell.angle_gamma   90.00
#
_symmetry.space_group_name_H-M   'P 1'
#
loop_
_entity.id
_entity.type
_entity.pdbx_description
1 polymer ?
#
loop_
_entity_poly.entity_id
_entity_poly.type
_entity_poly.pdbx_seq_one_letter_code
_entity_poly.pdbx_strand_id
1 'polypeptide(L)'
;MSDRYTDQPFLRFVDAWVLKVIGHLDPATEAWCRAMVPQLEQSFGLTGSWERIVEQQMKFGPELPAQIRKIWTDGKARFAEGNGVAPDPVQFAMIFVDRNFGRA
;
A
#
# COMPACT_ATOMS: atom_id res chain seq x y z
N MET A 1 4.25 19.44 10.21
CA MET A 1 4.40 18.12 9.60
C MET A 1 3.29 18.00 8.57
N SER A 2 3.61 18.19 7.30
CA SER A 2 2.63 18.03 6.23
C SER A 2 2.21 16.56 6.21
N ASP A 3 0.92 16.30 6.35
CA ASP A 3 0.40 14.95 6.16
C ASP A 3 0.71 14.53 4.72
N ARG A 4 1.41 13.40 4.51
CA ARG A 4 1.91 12.98 3.19
C ARG A 4 0.79 12.78 2.15
N TYR A 5 -0.45 12.75 2.61
CA TYR A 5 -1.64 12.61 1.77
C TYR A 5 -2.30 13.95 1.42
N THR A 6 -1.83 15.08 1.97
CA THR A 6 -2.43 16.41 1.74
C THR A 6 -2.43 16.79 0.27
N ASP A 7 -1.31 16.57 -0.41
CA ASP A 7 -1.14 16.88 -1.83
C ASP A 7 -1.50 15.69 -2.73
N GLN A 8 -1.40 14.47 -2.17
CA GLN A 8 -1.61 13.22 -2.91
C GLN A 8 -2.49 12.26 -2.10
N PRO A 9 -3.81 12.51 -2.00
CA PRO A 9 -4.71 11.69 -1.20
C PRO A 9 -4.77 10.23 -1.68
N PHE A 10 -4.49 10.02 -2.97
CA PHE A 10 -4.44 8.68 -3.55
C PHE A 10 -3.32 7.80 -2.99
N LEU A 11 -2.19 8.39 -2.55
CA LEU A 11 -1.08 7.63 -1.93
C LEU A 11 -1.53 6.85 -0.70
N ARG A 12 -2.55 7.33 0.03
CA ARG A 12 -3.10 6.61 1.18
C ARG A 12 -3.69 5.25 0.80
N PHE A 13 -4.32 5.17 -0.37
CA PHE A 13 -4.85 3.92 -0.90
C PHE A 13 -3.73 2.99 -1.36
N VAL A 14 -2.65 3.54 -1.92
CA VAL A 14 -1.48 2.76 -2.32
C VAL A 14 -0.77 2.16 -1.10
N ASP A 15 -0.56 2.96 -0.03
CA ASP A 15 -0.01 2.47 1.24
C ASP A 15 -0.89 1.37 1.85
N ALA A 16 -2.21 1.59 1.89
CA ALA A 16 -3.17 0.60 2.39
C ALA A 16 -3.16 -0.69 1.55
N TRP A 17 -3.01 -0.57 0.23
CA TRP A 17 -2.88 -1.73 -0.66
C TRP A 17 -1.61 -2.54 -0.37
N VAL A 18 -0.45 -1.87 -0.17
CA VAL A 18 0.79 -2.56 0.21
C VAL A 18 0.65 -3.25 1.56
N LEU A 19 0.06 -2.58 2.57
CA LEU A 19 -0.25 -3.16 3.88
C LEU A 19 -1.15 -4.39 3.76
N LYS A 20 -2.16 -4.35 2.89
CA LYS A 20 -3.04 -5.48 2.62
C LYS A 20 -2.29 -6.65 1.98
N VAL A 21 -1.42 -6.35 1.01
CA VAL A 21 -0.60 -7.37 0.32
C VAL A 21 0.28 -8.13 1.30
N ILE A 22 0.88 -7.45 2.28
CA ILE A 22 1.71 -8.08 3.31
C ILE A 22 0.92 -8.64 4.51
N GLY A 23 -0.41 -8.48 4.53
CA GLY A 23 -1.28 -9.01 5.58
C GLY A 23 -1.31 -8.18 6.88
N HIS A 24 -0.92 -6.91 6.82
CA HIS A 24 -0.83 -5.99 7.96
C HIS A 24 -1.81 -4.80 7.87
N LEU A 25 -2.84 -4.89 7.02
CA LEU A 25 -3.89 -3.86 6.97
C LEU A 25 -4.87 -4.02 8.14
N ASP A 26 -5.03 -2.96 8.92
CA ASP A 26 -6.02 -2.92 10.00
C ASP A 26 -7.47 -2.82 9.46
N PRO A 27 -8.45 -3.49 10.09
CA PRO A 27 -9.86 -3.46 9.65
C PRO A 27 -10.47 -2.07 9.52
N ALA A 28 -10.09 -1.11 10.37
CA ALA A 28 -10.61 0.25 10.30
C ALA A 28 -10.14 0.96 9.02
N THR A 29 -8.89 0.73 8.62
CA THR A 29 -8.34 1.27 7.37
C THR A 29 -8.99 0.59 6.17
N GLU A 30 -9.19 -0.73 6.23
CA GLU A 30 -9.90 -1.45 5.16
C GLU A 30 -11.34 -0.96 4.99
N ALA A 31 -12.07 -0.77 6.10
CA ALA A 31 -13.44 -0.25 6.07
C ALA A 31 -13.50 1.16 5.48
N TRP A 32 -12.56 2.03 5.84
CA TRP A 32 -12.43 3.36 5.26
C TRP A 32 -12.16 3.30 3.75
N CYS A 33 -11.22 2.46 3.29
CA CYS A 33 -10.96 2.30 1.85
C CYS A 33 -12.18 1.80 1.08
N ARG A 34 -12.93 0.84 1.64
CA ARG A 34 -14.19 0.34 1.05
C ARG A 34 -15.26 1.43 0.98
N ALA A 35 -15.41 2.26 2.02
CA ALA A 35 -16.37 3.36 2.03
C ALA A 35 -16.07 4.44 0.98
N MET A 36 -14.80 4.58 0.59
CA MET A 36 -14.35 5.53 -0.43
C MET A 36 -14.43 5.00 -1.87
N VAL A 37 -14.81 3.73 -2.08
CA VAL A 37 -14.98 3.14 -3.42
C VAL A 37 -15.82 4.03 -4.35
N PRO A 38 -17.00 4.55 -3.96
CA PRO A 38 -17.81 5.38 -4.87
C PRO A 38 -17.07 6.64 -5.35
N GLN A 39 -16.24 7.24 -4.48
CA GLN A 39 -15.44 8.41 -4.82
C GLN A 39 -14.27 8.04 -5.75
N LEU A 40 -13.63 6.90 -5.51
CA LEU A 40 -12.57 6.37 -6.38
C LEU A 40 -13.13 6.05 -7.78
N GLU A 41 -14.28 5.39 -7.85
CA GLU A 41 -14.93 5.06 -9.12
C GLU A 41 -15.30 6.34 -9.90
N GLN A 42 -15.85 7.35 -9.22
CA GLN A 42 -16.16 8.64 -9.84
C GLN A 42 -14.90 9.37 -10.34
N SER A 43 -13.82 9.34 -9.56
CA SER A 43 -12.61 10.11 -9.84
C SER A 43 -11.76 9.48 -10.96
N PHE A 44 -11.70 8.15 -11.02
CA PHE A 44 -10.87 7.41 -11.97
C PHE A 44 -11.67 6.78 -13.13
N GLY A 45 -13.01 6.79 -13.07
CA GLY A 45 -13.86 6.12 -14.06
C GLY A 45 -13.69 4.60 -14.08
N LEU A 46 -13.13 4.03 -13.01
CA LEU A 46 -12.90 2.60 -12.83
C LEU A 46 -14.03 2.01 -11.98
N THR A 47 -14.23 0.70 -12.03
CA THR A 47 -15.23 0.01 -11.20
C THR A 47 -14.64 -1.19 -10.47
N GLY A 48 -15.23 -1.54 -9.33
CA GLY A 48 -14.90 -2.73 -8.55
C GLY A 48 -14.39 -2.43 -7.14
N SER A 49 -13.60 -3.34 -6.58
CA SER A 49 -13.01 -3.12 -5.25
C SER A 49 -11.97 -1.99 -5.29
N TRP A 50 -11.79 -1.29 -4.18
CA TRP A 50 -10.76 -0.24 -4.06
C TRP A 50 -9.36 -0.78 -4.41
N GLU A 51 -9.07 -2.04 -4.08
CA GLU A 51 -7.83 -2.74 -4.47
C GLU A 51 -7.65 -2.76 -5.98
N ARG A 52 -8.70 -3.17 -6.71
CA ARG A 52 -8.68 -3.27 -8.17
C ARG A 52 -8.57 -1.88 -8.82
N ILE A 53 -9.15 -0.86 -8.20
CA ILE A 53 -9.01 0.53 -8.64
C ILE A 53 -7.56 1.00 -8.46
N VAL A 54 -6.94 0.72 -7.32
CA VAL A 54 -5.53 1.03 -7.06
C VAL A 54 -4.61 0.33 -8.07
N GLU A 55 -4.80 -0.98 -8.26
CA GLU A 55 -4.01 -1.78 -9.19
C GLU A 55 -4.11 -1.26 -10.62
N GLN A 56 -5.32 -0.92 -11.08
CA GLN A 56 -5.53 -0.39 -12.43
C GLN A 56 -4.96 1.02 -12.60
N GLN A 57 -5.22 1.92 -11.64
CA GLN A 57 -4.75 3.30 -11.69
C GLN A 57 -3.23 3.38 -11.66
N MET A 58 -2.58 2.56 -10.82
CA MET A 58 -1.12 2.49 -10.73
C MET A 58 -0.49 1.57 -11.78
N LYS A 59 -1.31 0.87 -12.58
CA LYS A 59 -0.88 -0.12 -13.59
C LYS A 59 -0.01 -1.24 -12.98
N PHE A 60 -0.39 -1.70 -11.79
CA PHE A 60 0.30 -2.79 -11.11
C PHE A 60 0.15 -4.10 -11.88
N GLY A 61 1.28 -4.75 -12.14
CA GLY A 61 1.31 -6.07 -12.74
C GLY A 61 0.82 -7.15 -11.76
N PRO A 62 0.31 -8.28 -12.28
CA PRO A 62 -0.23 -9.37 -11.45
C PRO A 62 0.81 -10.04 -10.54
N GLU A 63 2.10 -9.88 -10.85
CA GLU A 63 3.21 -10.43 -10.08
C GLU A 63 3.64 -9.54 -8.90
N LEU A 64 3.24 -8.26 -8.90
CA LEU A 64 3.69 -7.29 -7.90
C LEU A 64 3.33 -7.68 -6.46
N PRO A 65 2.12 -8.19 -6.15
CA PRO A 65 1.79 -8.64 -4.81
C PRO A 65 2.73 -9.74 -4.29
N ALA A 66 3.11 -10.70 -5.16
CA ALA A 66 4.03 -11.77 -4.80
C ALA A 66 5.44 -11.23 -4.54
N GLN A 67 5.90 -10.28 -5.36
CA GLN A 67 7.19 -9.63 -5.17
C GLN A 67 7.26 -8.84 -3.86
N ILE A 68 6.22 -8.07 -3.53
CA ILE A 68 6.15 -7.30 -2.28
C ILE A 68 6.20 -8.23 -1.07
N ARG A 69 5.42 -9.32 -1.07
CA ARG A 69 5.44 -10.32 0.01
C ARG A 69 6.82 -10.95 0.19
N LYS A 70 7.51 -11.23 -0.92
CA LYS A 70 8.87 -11.76 -0.88
C LYS A 70 9.83 -10.75 -0.24
N ILE A 71 9.83 -9.50 -0.70
CA ILE A 71 10.67 -8.43 -0.15
C ILE A 71 10.41 -8.24 1.36
N TRP A 72 9.13 -8.23 1.76
CA TRP A 72 8.75 -8.15 3.17
C TRP A 72 9.29 -9.31 4.00
N THR A 73 9.14 -10.54 3.50
CA THR A 73 9.57 -11.76 4.21
C THR A 73 11.09 -11.85 4.32
N ASP A 74 11.81 -11.61 3.22
CA ASP A 74 13.28 -11.53 3.18
C ASP A 74 13.81 -10.41 4.10
N GLY A 75 13.17 -9.25 4.06
CA GLY A 75 13.51 -8.12 4.94
C GLY A 75 13.31 -8.47 6.41
N LYS A 76 12.17 -9.08 6.76
CA LYS A 76 11.84 -9.49 8.13
C LYS A 76 12.88 -10.46 8.71
N ALA A 77 13.36 -11.42 7.92
CA ALA A 77 14.42 -12.32 8.35
C ALA A 77 15.71 -11.55 8.68
N ARG A 78 16.18 -10.72 7.74
CA ARG A 78 17.43 -9.94 7.91
C ARG A 78 17.38 -8.95 9.08
N PHE A 79 16.25 -8.27 9.28
CA PHE A 79 16.08 -7.31 10.38
C PHE A 79 16.04 -8.02 11.75
N ALA A 80 15.39 -9.19 11.82
CA ALA A 80 15.38 -9.99 13.05
C ALA A 80 16.78 -10.52 13.40
N GLU A 81 17.57 -10.94 12.39
CA GLU A 81 18.93 -11.43 12.58
C GLU A 81 19.93 -10.33 12.98
N GLY A 82 19.77 -9.11 12.47
CA GLY A 82 20.71 -8.00 12.70
C GLY A 82 20.36 -7.11 13.91
N ASN A 83 19.09 -6.79 14.10
CA ASN A 83 18.65 -5.75 15.05
C ASN A 83 17.76 -6.29 16.18
N GLY A 84 17.36 -7.57 16.14
CA GLY A 84 16.51 -8.20 17.16
C GLY A 84 15.07 -7.67 17.23
N VAL A 85 14.66 -6.81 16.30
CA VAL A 85 13.33 -6.18 16.26
C VAL A 85 12.68 -6.47 14.90
N ALA A 86 11.40 -6.81 14.91
CA ALA A 86 10.62 -6.99 13.70
C ALA A 86 10.48 -5.64 12.95
N PRO A 87 10.60 -5.60 11.62
CA PRO A 87 10.38 -4.38 10.86
C PRO A 87 8.94 -3.88 11.05
N ASP A 88 8.77 -2.55 11.10
CA ASP A 88 7.45 -1.95 11.16
C ASP A 88 6.76 -2.03 9.79
N PRO A 89 5.55 -2.63 9.70
CA PRO A 89 4.87 -2.83 8.42
C PRO A 89 4.42 -1.51 7.76
N VAL A 90 4.09 -0.48 8.56
CA VAL A 90 3.68 0.83 8.05
C VAL A 90 4.88 1.56 7.45
N GLN A 91 6.02 1.56 8.13
CA GLN A 91 7.27 2.10 7.61
C GLN A 91 7.72 1.36 6.35
N PHE A 92 7.60 0.04 6.31
CA PHE A 92 7.86 -0.74 5.10
C PHE A 92 6.99 -0.28 3.93
N ALA A 93 5.66 -0.16 4.15
CA ALA A 93 4.74 0.29 3.11
C ALA A 93 5.08 1.70 2.61
N MET A 94 5.30 2.66 3.53
CA MET A 94 5.66 4.03 3.20
C MET A 94 6.95 4.12 2.37
N ILE A 95 8.01 3.42 2.80
CA ILE A 95 9.30 3.40 2.10
C ILE A 95 9.17 2.71 0.74
N PHE A 96 8.44 1.60 0.67
CA PHE A 96 8.20 0.91 -0.59
C PHE A 96 7.46 1.80 -1.57
N VAL A 97 6.39 2.46 -1.13
CA VAL A 97 5.60 3.36 -1.98
C VAL A 97 6.40 4.59 -2.39
N ASP A 98 7.13 5.22 -1.47
CA ASP A 98 7.96 6.38 -1.80
C ASP A 98 9.03 6.03 -2.85
N ARG A 99 9.74 4.92 -2.65
CA ARG A 99 10.82 4.49 -3.53
C ARG A 99 10.36 4.06 -4.92
N ASN A 100 9.19 3.44 -5.02
CA ASN A 100 8.71 2.86 -6.28
C ASN A 100 7.66 3.74 -6.99
N PHE A 101 6.97 4.61 -6.26
CA PHE A 101 5.81 5.37 -6.74
C PHE A 101 5.80 6.86 -6.32
N GLY A 102 6.66 7.29 -5.39
CA GLY A 102 6.69 8.66 -4.83
C GLY A 102 7.39 9.72 -5.70
N ARG A 103 7.83 9.36 -6.90
CA ARG A 103 8.32 10.30 -7.92
C ARG A 103 7.51 10.09 -9.21
N ALA A 104 6.36 10.74 -9.30
CA ALA A 104 5.65 11.02 -10.53
C ALA A 104 5.22 12.49 -10.53
#